data_AF-A0A955XCC6-F1
#
_entry.id   AF-A0A955XCC6-F1
#
_cell.length_a   1.000
_cell.length_b   1.000
_cell.length_c   1.000
_cell.angle_alpha   90.00
_cell.angle_beta   90.00
_cell.angle_gamma   90.00
#
_symmetry.space_group_name_H-M   'P 1'
#
loop_
_entity.id
_entity.type
_entity.pdbx_description
1 polymer ?
#
loop_
_entity_poly.entity_id
_entity_poly.type
_entity_poly.pdbx_seq_one_letter_code
_entity_poly.pdbx_strand_id
1 'polypeptide(L)'
;TPWDALVVAGIVAGWPFLEWLIHVFILHFRPLPVGGRVWDPKVSQKHRAHHLDPWREDLIFIPLHIYPLAVPLLIGLWLVALPLPLALTGLATTAVMALHYEWVHFLVHTRYVPRTPPYHSMWKHHRLHHMKNEQYWFGVTTRLGDKLLRTDGTTETVPTSETARTLGADAA
;
A
#
# COMPACT_ATOMS: atom_id res chain seq x y z
N THR A 1 25.08 12.03 -8.83
CA THR A 1 26.09 12.43 -7.82
C THR A 1 25.94 11.55 -6.59
N PRO A 2 26.88 11.56 -5.61
CA PRO A 2 26.68 10.86 -4.33
C PRO A 2 25.40 11.31 -3.61
N TRP A 3 25.00 12.57 -3.76
CA TRP A 3 23.76 13.11 -3.21
C TRP A 3 22.51 12.49 -3.83
N ASP A 4 22.51 12.27 -5.14
CA ASP A 4 21.43 11.53 -5.81
C ASP A 4 21.31 10.11 -5.27
N ALA A 5 22.44 9.43 -5.06
CA ALA A 5 22.45 8.09 -4.49
C ALA A 5 21.89 8.08 -3.05
N LEU A 6 22.18 9.10 -2.24
CA LEU A 6 21.60 9.24 -0.91
C LEU A 6 20.08 9.48 -0.95
N VAL A 7 19.58 10.31 -1.88
CA VAL A 7 18.13 10.52 -2.07
C VAL A 7 17.46 9.19 -2.44
N VAL A 8 18.01 8.47 -3.42
CA VAL A 8 17.48 7.16 -3.85
C VAL A 8 17.48 6.17 -2.67
N ALA A 9 18.60 6.04 -1.96
CA ALA A 9 18.74 5.14 -0.83
C ALA A 9 17.75 5.49 0.29
N GLY A 10 17.56 6.78 0.58
CA GLY A 10 16.59 7.25 1.56
C GLY A 10 15.16 6.87 1.22
N ILE A 11 14.75 7.03 -0.05
CA ILE A 11 13.41 6.65 -0.51
C ILE A 11 13.23 5.13 -0.42
N VAL A 12 14.19 4.35 -0.92
CA VAL A 12 14.12 2.88 -0.89
C VAL A 12 14.08 2.35 0.54
N ALA A 13 14.86 2.93 1.46
CA ALA A 13 14.86 2.56 2.87
C ALA A 13 13.58 2.98 3.60
N GLY A 14 13.00 4.13 3.23
CA GLY A 14 11.75 4.65 3.80
C GLY A 14 10.49 3.97 3.25
N TRP A 15 10.55 3.42 2.04
CA TRP A 15 9.41 2.84 1.33
C TRP A 15 8.61 1.79 2.13
N PRO A 16 9.23 0.80 2.79
CA PRO A 16 8.48 -0.21 3.56
C PRO A 16 7.58 0.40 4.64
N PHE A 17 8.00 1.51 5.24
CA PHE A 17 7.25 2.20 6.28
C PHE A 17 6.15 3.07 5.67
N LEU A 18 6.45 3.80 4.60
CA LEU A 18 5.45 4.61 3.90
C LEU A 18 4.31 3.76 3.37
N GLU A 19 4.64 2.65 2.71
CA GLU A 19 3.66 1.69 2.20
C GLU A 19 2.78 1.15 3.33
N TRP A 20 3.39 0.72 4.44
CA TRP A 20 2.67 0.22 5.60
C TRP A 20 1.76 1.30 6.22
N LEU A 21 2.26 2.53 6.41
CA LEU A 21 1.49 3.64 6.99
C LEU A 21 0.26 3.98 6.14
N ILE A 22 0.45 4.06 4.81
CA ILE A 22 -0.66 4.32 3.89
C ILE A 22 -1.67 3.16 3.96
N HIS A 23 -1.19 1.92 3.92
CA HIS A 23 -2.08 0.76 3.92
C HIS A 23 -2.91 0.68 5.21
N VAL A 24 -2.28 0.86 6.37
CA VAL A 24 -2.95 0.80 7.68
C VAL A 24 -3.84 2.01 7.93
N PHE A 25 -3.32 3.23 7.78
CA PHE A 25 -4.02 4.43 8.27
C PHE A 25 -4.88 5.11 7.22
N ILE A 26 -4.64 4.87 5.94
CA ILE A 26 -5.41 5.48 4.85
C ILE A 26 -6.32 4.44 4.21
N LEU A 27 -5.77 3.31 3.76
CA LEU A 27 -6.55 2.32 3.02
C LEU A 27 -7.48 1.50 3.93
N HIS A 28 -7.01 1.09 5.11
CA HIS A 28 -7.78 0.39 6.15
C HIS A 28 -8.53 1.33 7.10
N PHE A 29 -8.61 2.62 6.77
CA PHE A 29 -9.30 3.59 7.60
C PHE A 29 -10.76 3.16 7.84
N ARG A 30 -11.13 3.07 9.12
CA ARG A 30 -12.49 2.73 9.56
C ARG A 30 -13.37 3.98 9.56
N PRO A 31 -14.60 3.93 9.03
CA PRO A 31 -15.51 5.06 9.05
C PRO A 31 -15.68 5.65 10.46
N LEU A 32 -15.56 6.97 10.60
CA LEU A 32 -15.64 7.67 11.88
C LEU A 32 -16.87 8.60 11.93
N PRO A 33 -17.76 8.49 12.93
CA PRO A 33 -18.84 9.45 13.12
C PRO A 33 -18.29 10.79 13.62
N VAL A 34 -18.50 11.87 12.85
CA VAL A 34 -18.07 13.24 13.16
C VAL A 34 -19.22 14.21 12.89
N GLY A 35 -19.73 14.86 13.94
CA GLY A 35 -20.73 15.92 13.81
C GLY A 35 -22.04 15.47 13.12
N GLY A 36 -22.50 14.25 13.39
CA GLY A 36 -23.73 13.70 12.79
C GLY A 36 -23.57 13.18 11.36
N ARG A 37 -22.35 13.17 10.82
CA ARG A 37 -22.00 12.55 9.53
C ARG A 37 -20.95 11.47 9.74
N VAL A 38 -20.93 10.48 8.86
CA VAL A 38 -19.85 9.48 8.83
C VAL A 38 -18.76 9.98 7.90
N TRP A 39 -17.58 10.20 8.44
CA TRP A 39 -16.39 10.49 7.65
C TRP A 39 -15.78 9.17 7.18
N ASP A 40 -15.78 8.97 5.87
CA ASP A 40 -15.26 7.78 5.24
C ASP A 40 -14.58 8.14 3.91
N PRO A 41 -13.24 8.18 3.85
CA PRO A 41 -12.51 8.55 2.65
C PRO A 41 -12.80 7.60 1.48
N LYS A 42 -13.03 8.15 0.29
CA LYS A 42 -13.34 7.37 -0.92
C LYS A 42 -12.25 6.36 -1.29
N VAL A 43 -10.98 6.66 -0.96
CA VAL A 43 -9.87 5.73 -1.15
C VAL A 43 -10.02 4.48 -0.28
N SER A 44 -10.43 4.65 0.98
CA SER A 44 -10.67 3.55 1.93
C SER A 44 -11.90 2.73 1.53
N GLN A 45 -12.96 3.39 1.04
CA GLN A 45 -14.12 2.72 0.45
C GLN A 45 -13.73 1.82 -0.72
N LYS A 46 -12.92 2.33 -1.65
CA LYS A 46 -12.41 1.54 -2.78
C LYS A 46 -11.51 0.40 -2.35
N HIS A 47 -10.67 0.61 -1.33
CA HIS A 47 -9.85 -0.47 -0.77
C HIS A 47 -10.69 -1.57 -0.12
N ARG A 48 -11.76 -1.21 0.61
CA ARG A 48 -12.74 -2.21 1.09
C ARG A 48 -13.42 -2.95 -0.05
N ALA A 49 -13.83 -2.27 -1.10
CA ALA A 49 -14.37 -2.92 -2.29
C ALA A 49 -13.35 -3.90 -2.92
N HIS A 50 -12.06 -3.54 -2.91
CA HIS A 50 -10.98 -4.43 -3.33
C HIS A 50 -10.84 -5.66 -2.41
N HIS A 51 -10.97 -5.51 -1.09
CA HIS A 51 -10.99 -6.66 -0.16
C HIS A 51 -12.20 -7.58 -0.37
N LEU A 52 -13.35 -7.03 -0.74
CA LEU A 52 -14.56 -7.80 -1.05
C LEU A 52 -14.41 -8.60 -2.36
N ASP A 53 -13.80 -7.99 -3.38
CA ASP A 53 -13.56 -8.61 -4.69
C ASP A 53 -12.14 -8.34 -5.20
N PRO A 54 -11.13 -9.07 -4.70
CA PRO A 54 -9.72 -8.79 -4.97
C PRO A 54 -9.28 -9.09 -6.41
N TRP A 55 -10.12 -9.78 -7.17
CA TRP A 55 -9.85 -10.16 -8.56
C TRP A 55 -10.34 -9.12 -9.57
N ARG A 56 -11.07 -8.09 -9.13
CA ARG A 56 -11.54 -7.00 -9.98
C ARG A 56 -10.44 -6.01 -10.31
N GLU A 57 -10.04 -6.01 -11.57
CA GLU A 57 -8.95 -5.18 -12.10
C GLU A 57 -9.12 -3.66 -11.87
N ASP A 58 -10.36 -3.16 -11.90
CA ASP A 58 -10.67 -1.74 -11.70
C ASP A 58 -10.46 -1.25 -10.26
N LEU A 59 -10.30 -2.18 -9.31
CA LEU A 59 -10.12 -1.93 -7.89
C LEU A 59 -8.70 -2.18 -7.37
N ILE A 60 -7.83 -2.76 -8.21
CA ILE A 60 -6.44 -3.04 -7.85
C ILE A 60 -5.64 -1.73 -7.79
N PHE A 61 -5.70 -0.91 -8.83
CA PHE A 61 -4.79 0.23 -8.96
C PHE A 61 -5.11 1.40 -8.02
N ILE A 62 -4.13 2.29 -7.81
CA ILE A 62 -4.37 3.56 -7.11
C ILE A 62 -5.52 4.30 -7.81
N PRO A 63 -6.58 4.68 -7.06
CA PRO A 63 -7.75 5.27 -7.69
C PRO A 63 -7.43 6.58 -8.42
N LEU A 64 -7.86 6.71 -9.68
CA LEU A 64 -7.56 7.88 -10.52
C LEU A 64 -7.90 9.24 -9.88
N HIS A 65 -8.95 9.30 -9.05
CA HIS A 65 -9.37 10.51 -8.35
C HIS A 65 -8.35 11.05 -7.32
N ILE A 66 -7.35 10.25 -6.94
CA ILE A 66 -6.30 10.65 -6.01
C ILE A 66 -5.19 11.45 -6.71
N TYR A 67 -4.89 11.19 -7.98
CA TYR A 67 -3.76 11.83 -8.67
C TYR A 67 -3.85 13.36 -8.73
N PRO A 68 -5.01 14.00 -8.98
CA PRO A 68 -5.10 15.47 -8.99
C PRO A 68 -4.68 16.14 -7.68
N LEU A 69 -4.77 15.43 -6.55
CA LEU A 69 -4.29 15.91 -5.25
C LEU A 69 -2.87 15.42 -4.95
N ALA A 70 -2.62 14.12 -5.10
CA ALA A 70 -1.37 13.51 -4.67
C ALA A 70 -0.16 13.95 -5.51
N VAL A 71 -0.31 14.11 -6.83
CA VAL A 71 0.81 14.45 -7.72
C VAL A 71 1.31 15.88 -7.48
N PRO A 72 0.47 16.93 -7.47
CA PRO A 72 0.94 18.28 -7.15
C PRO A 72 1.52 18.39 -5.74
N LEU A 73 0.91 17.71 -4.75
CA LEU A 73 1.43 17.68 -3.39
C LEU A 73 2.83 17.07 -3.33
N LEU A 74 3.03 15.91 -3.99
CA LEU A 74 4.34 15.25 -4.05
C LEU A 74 5.40 16.13 -4.73
N ILE A 75 5.05 16.77 -5.85
CA ILE A 75 5.94 17.72 -6.54
C ILE A 75 6.30 18.88 -5.63
N GLY A 76 5.31 19.50 -4.98
CA GLY A 76 5.52 20.59 -4.05
C GLY A 76 6.44 20.21 -2.89
N LEU A 77 6.22 19.04 -2.28
CA LEU A 77 7.04 18.53 -1.18
C LEU A 77 8.52 18.36 -1.60
N TRP A 78 8.78 17.77 -2.77
CA TRP A 78 10.15 17.59 -3.26
C TRP A 78 10.85 18.92 -3.60
N LEU A 79 10.14 19.84 -4.26
CA LEU A 79 10.68 21.15 -4.64
C LEU A 79 10.94 22.06 -3.43
N VAL A 80 10.19 21.90 -2.34
CA VAL A 80 10.44 22.60 -1.08
C VAL A 80 11.60 21.96 -0.31
N ALA A 81 11.70 20.63 -0.33
CA ALA A 81 12.68 19.91 0.48
C ALA A 81 14.12 19.99 -0.08
N LEU A 82 14.30 20.02 -1.40
CA LEU A 82 15.61 19.88 -2.04
C LEU A 82 15.80 20.81 -3.25
N PRO A 83 17.05 21.14 -3.62
CA PRO A 83 17.36 21.81 -4.88
C PRO A 83 16.85 21.03 -6.10
N LEU A 84 16.48 21.73 -7.17
CA LEU A 84 15.82 21.17 -8.35
C LEU A 84 16.44 19.85 -8.86
N PRO A 85 17.76 19.70 -9.05
CA PRO A 85 18.33 18.44 -9.54
C PRO A 85 18.03 17.25 -8.63
N LEU A 86 18.17 17.42 -7.30
CA LEU A 86 17.90 16.36 -6.32
C LEU A 86 16.41 16.12 -6.14
N ALA A 87 15.58 17.17 -6.25
CA ALA A 87 14.13 17.05 -6.24
C ALA A 87 13.63 16.23 -7.43
N LEU A 88 14.21 16.41 -8.63
CA LEU A 88 13.89 15.60 -9.81
C LEU A 88 14.31 14.13 -9.63
N THR A 89 15.48 13.86 -9.02
CA THR A 89 15.89 12.50 -8.63
C THR A 89 14.89 11.89 -7.65
N GLY A 90 14.46 12.65 -6.65
CA GLY A 90 13.45 12.21 -5.68
C GLY A 90 12.13 11.86 -6.35
N LEU A 91 11.62 12.77 -7.19
CA LEU A 91 10.39 12.57 -7.95
C LEU A 91 10.45 11.36 -8.87
N ALA A 92 11.53 11.20 -9.64
CA ALA A 92 11.72 10.07 -10.53
C ALA A 92 11.76 8.75 -9.75
N THR A 93 12.48 8.73 -8.62
CA THR A 93 12.57 7.54 -7.76
C THR A 93 11.22 7.21 -7.14
N THR A 94 10.50 8.19 -6.58
CA THR A 94 9.15 7.95 -6.03
C THR A 94 8.19 7.46 -7.11
N ALA A 95 8.24 8.00 -8.33
CA ALA A 95 7.42 7.54 -9.44
C ALA A 95 7.73 6.08 -9.81
N VAL A 96 9.00 5.69 -9.88
CA VAL A 96 9.41 4.30 -10.12
C VAL A 96 8.90 3.37 -9.00
N MET A 97 9.00 3.78 -7.73
CA MET A 97 8.50 3.00 -6.60
C MET A 97 6.97 2.85 -6.65
N ALA A 98 6.24 3.91 -7.01
CA ALA A 98 4.78 3.87 -7.17
C ALA A 98 4.38 2.95 -8.33
N LEU A 99 5.06 3.02 -9.49
CA LEU A 99 4.81 2.11 -10.60
C LEU A 99 5.15 0.66 -10.24
N HIS A 100 6.21 0.44 -9.47
CA HIS A 100 6.56 -0.88 -8.95
C HIS A 100 5.48 -1.41 -8.00
N TYR A 101 4.93 -0.57 -7.14
CA TYR A 101 3.78 -0.93 -6.29
C TYR A 101 2.58 -1.37 -7.11
N GLU A 102 2.17 -0.58 -8.10
CA GLU A 102 1.04 -0.91 -8.99
C GLU A 102 1.28 -2.24 -9.72
N TRP A 103 2.50 -2.44 -10.22
CA TRP A 103 2.89 -3.68 -10.88
C TRP A 103 2.80 -4.89 -9.96
N VAL A 104 3.35 -4.79 -8.75
CA VAL A 104 3.33 -5.91 -7.80
C VAL A 104 1.91 -6.19 -7.34
N HIS A 105 1.13 -5.15 -7.01
CA HIS A 105 -0.25 -5.28 -6.58
C HIS A 105 -1.12 -5.96 -7.65
N PHE A 106 -0.97 -5.54 -8.90
CA PHE A 106 -1.57 -6.23 -10.03
C PHE A 106 -1.13 -7.68 -10.12
N LEU A 107 0.19 -7.94 -10.14
CA LEU A 107 0.75 -9.27 -10.29
C LEU A 107 0.22 -10.25 -9.24
N VAL A 108 0.18 -9.85 -7.96
CA VAL A 108 -0.25 -10.72 -6.86
C VAL A 108 -1.75 -11.08 -6.94
N HIS A 109 -2.54 -10.26 -7.61
CA HIS A 109 -3.98 -10.47 -7.87
C HIS A 109 -4.28 -11.09 -9.24
N THR A 110 -3.28 -11.46 -10.02
CA THR A 110 -3.53 -12.27 -11.23
C THR A 110 -3.67 -13.77 -10.91
N ARG A 111 -4.12 -14.58 -11.87
CA ARG A 111 -4.07 -16.05 -11.75
C ARG A 111 -2.64 -16.62 -11.86
N TYR A 112 -1.70 -15.81 -12.31
CA TYR A 112 -0.31 -16.24 -12.46
C TYR A 112 0.37 -16.32 -11.09
N VAL A 113 1.08 -17.42 -10.84
CA VAL A 113 1.88 -17.63 -9.64
C VAL A 113 3.33 -17.24 -9.97
N PRO A 114 3.88 -16.15 -9.39
CA PRO A 114 5.23 -15.72 -9.68
C PRO A 114 6.26 -16.78 -9.28
N ARG A 115 7.26 -17.01 -10.13
CA ARG A 115 8.30 -18.04 -9.90
C ARG A 115 9.51 -17.51 -9.12
N THR A 116 9.78 -16.22 -9.20
CA THR A 116 10.91 -15.61 -8.51
C THR A 116 10.62 -15.47 -7.01
N PRO A 117 11.55 -15.83 -6.10
CA PRO A 117 11.25 -15.88 -4.66
C PRO A 117 10.66 -14.59 -4.06
N PRO A 118 11.14 -13.37 -4.39
CA PRO A 118 10.56 -12.14 -3.83
C PRO A 118 9.08 -11.94 -4.24
N TYR A 119 8.76 -12.04 -5.52
CA TYR A 119 7.37 -11.92 -5.99
C TYR A 119 6.47 -13.06 -5.53
N HIS A 120 6.99 -14.30 -5.47
CA HIS A 120 6.23 -15.42 -4.92
C HIS A 120 5.88 -15.19 -3.46
N SER A 121 6.82 -14.63 -2.69
CA SER A 121 6.58 -14.22 -1.31
C SER A 121 5.49 -13.15 -1.25
N MET A 122 5.56 -12.08 -2.04
CA MET A 122 4.50 -11.04 -2.02
C MET A 122 3.13 -11.61 -2.42
N TRP A 123 3.10 -12.46 -3.45
CA TRP A 123 1.89 -13.16 -3.91
C TRP A 123 1.23 -13.96 -2.80
N LYS A 124 2.01 -14.73 -2.03
CA LYS A 124 1.49 -15.50 -0.89
C LYS A 124 0.98 -14.57 0.22
N HIS A 125 1.80 -13.63 0.69
CA HIS A 125 1.49 -12.86 1.89
C HIS A 125 0.37 -11.84 1.66
N HIS A 126 0.34 -11.17 0.51
CA HIS A 126 -0.76 -10.26 0.20
C HIS A 126 -2.09 -11.01 0.05
N ARG A 127 -2.10 -12.25 -0.45
CA ARG A 127 -3.33 -13.06 -0.44
C ARG A 127 -3.77 -13.49 0.95
N LEU A 128 -2.83 -13.74 1.87
CA LEU A 128 -3.16 -13.97 3.28
C LEU A 128 -3.77 -12.72 3.91
N HIS A 129 -3.29 -11.52 3.57
CA HIS A 129 -3.92 -10.27 4.01
C HIS A 129 -5.41 -10.19 3.62
N HIS A 130 -5.75 -10.54 2.38
CA HIS A 130 -7.13 -10.53 1.90
C HIS A 130 -8.01 -11.66 2.46
N MET A 131 -7.44 -12.84 2.67
CA MET A 131 -8.22 -14.07 2.89
C MET A 131 -8.11 -14.64 4.30
N LYS A 132 -7.03 -14.32 5.01
CA LYS A 132 -6.73 -14.87 6.33
C LYS A 132 -6.94 -13.82 7.40
N ASN A 133 -6.26 -12.68 7.33
CA ASN A 133 -6.36 -11.65 8.35
C ASN A 133 -5.91 -10.29 7.80
N GLU A 134 -6.82 -9.34 7.79
CA GLU A 134 -6.62 -7.99 7.27
C GLU A 134 -5.71 -7.13 8.15
N GLN A 135 -5.37 -7.58 9.36
CA GLN A 135 -4.48 -6.88 10.29
C GLN A 135 -3.01 -7.35 10.20
N TYR A 136 -2.69 -8.20 9.23
CA TYR A 136 -1.34 -8.73 8.98
C TYR A 136 -0.98 -8.65 7.50
N TRP A 137 0.33 -8.70 7.20
CA TRP A 137 0.87 -8.72 5.83
C TRP A 137 0.42 -7.52 4.96
N PHE A 138 0.56 -6.31 5.50
CA PHE A 138 0.23 -5.07 4.80
C PHE A 138 1.20 -4.77 3.65
N GLY A 139 2.42 -5.32 3.68
CA GLY A 139 3.38 -5.20 2.59
C GLY A 139 2.83 -5.74 1.27
N VAL A 140 2.76 -4.88 0.27
CA VAL A 140 2.46 -5.16 -1.14
C VAL A 140 3.75 -5.38 -1.93
N THR A 141 4.75 -4.50 -1.79
CA THR A 141 6.03 -4.62 -2.52
C THR A 141 7.12 -5.30 -1.72
N THR A 142 7.04 -5.23 -0.39
CA THR A 142 8.05 -5.78 0.51
C THR A 142 7.45 -6.13 1.86
N ARG A 143 7.93 -7.23 2.46
CA ARG A 143 7.58 -7.63 3.85
C ARG A 143 8.37 -6.87 4.90
N LEU A 144 9.30 -6.00 4.51
CA LEU A 144 10.19 -5.36 5.49
C LEU A 144 9.41 -4.48 6.47
N GLY A 145 8.37 -3.77 6.00
CA GLY A 145 7.46 -3.01 6.86
C GLY A 145 6.77 -3.90 7.88
N ASP A 146 6.17 -5.01 7.41
CA ASP A 146 5.50 -5.96 8.29
C ASP A 146 6.44 -6.59 9.33
N LYS A 147 7.68 -6.92 8.94
CA LYS A 147 8.68 -7.49 9.86
C LYS A 147 9.07 -6.51 10.95
N LEU A 148 9.36 -5.27 10.56
CA LEU A 148 9.82 -4.24 11.49
C LEU A 148 8.68 -3.76 12.41
N LEU A 149 7.45 -3.75 11.90
CA LEU A 149 6.25 -3.30 12.62
C LEU A 149 5.43 -4.46 13.20
N ARG A 150 6.00 -5.68 13.22
CA ARG A 150 5.44 -6.88 13.87
C ARG A 150 4.06 -7.31 13.37
N THR A 151 3.85 -7.15 12.07
CA THR A 151 2.65 -7.60 11.32
C THR A 151 2.99 -8.70 10.29
N ASP A 152 4.19 -9.28 10.36
CA ASP A 152 4.63 -10.41 9.52
C ASP A 152 4.45 -11.76 10.25
N GLY A 153 3.21 -12.27 10.28
CA GLY A 153 2.86 -13.52 10.97
C GLY A 153 2.97 -14.78 10.10
N THR A 154 2.55 -15.92 10.65
CA THR A 154 2.39 -17.19 9.91
C THR A 154 0.94 -17.69 9.95
N THR A 155 0.59 -18.62 9.05
CA THR A 155 -0.76 -19.20 8.96
C THR A 155 -1.19 -19.97 10.21
N GLU A 156 -0.22 -20.46 10.98
CA GLU A 156 -0.40 -21.23 12.22
C GLU A 156 -0.60 -20.31 13.44
N THR A 157 0.01 -19.12 13.42
CA THR A 157 0.04 -18.19 14.56
C THR A 157 -1.02 -17.09 14.45
N VAL A 158 -1.39 -16.71 13.23
CA VAL A 158 -2.39 -15.67 12.98
C VAL A 158 -3.77 -16.32 12.84
N PRO A 159 -4.78 -15.90 13.63
CA PRO A 159 -6.14 -16.42 13.50
C PRO A 159 -6.79 -15.95 12.19
N THR A 160 -7.76 -16.72 11.70
CA THR A 160 -8.60 -16.25 10.60
C THR A 160 -9.54 -15.16 11.13
N SER A 161 -9.51 -13.99 10.52
CA SER A 161 -10.39 -12.87 10.87
C SER A 161 -11.74 -13.01 10.17
N GLU A 162 -12.83 -12.76 10.91
CA GLU A 162 -14.18 -12.69 10.35
C GLU A 162 -14.35 -11.50 9.40
N THR A 163 -13.52 -10.47 9.55
CA THR A 163 -13.56 -9.21 8.80
C THR A 163 -12.47 -9.10 7.73
N ALA A 164 -11.78 -10.20 7.40
CA ALA A 164 -10.68 -10.22 6.41
C ALA A 164 -11.04 -9.54 5.07
N ARG A 165 -12.30 -9.69 4.64
CA ARG A 165 -12.81 -9.13 3.38
C ARG A 165 -13.60 -7.82 3.53
N THR A 166 -14.03 -7.49 4.73
CA THR A 166 -14.98 -6.37 4.96
C THR A 166 -14.33 -5.19 5.69
N LEU A 167 -13.14 -5.42 6.28
CA LEU A 167 -12.39 -4.46 7.12
C LEU A 167 -13.22 -3.89 8.28
N GLY A 168 -14.20 -4.66 8.76
CA GLY A 168 -15.08 -4.28 9.87
C GLY A 168 -16.19 -3.30 9.49
N ALA A 169 -16.39 -3.01 8.21
CA ALA A 169 -17.46 -2.10 7.77
C ALA A 169 -18.85 -2.75 7.70
N ASP A 170 -18.94 -4.07 7.51
CA ASP A 170 -20.21 -4.81 7.46
C ASP A 170 -20.68 -5.33 8.84
N ALA A 171 -19.89 -5.09 9.89
CA ALA A 171 -20.16 -5.54 11.27
C ALA A 171 -20.71 -4.42 12.17
N ALA A 172 -21.17 -3.31 11.58
CA ALA A 172 -21.75 -2.17 12.27
C ALA A 172 -23.22 -1.94 11.86
#